data_AF-A0A243W656-F1
#
_entry.id   AF-A0A243W656-F1
#
_cell.length_a   1.000
_cell.length_b   1.000
_cell.length_c   1.000
_cell.angle_alpha   90.00
_cell.angle_beta   90.00
_cell.angle_gamma   90.00
#
_symmetry.space_group_name_H-M   'P 1'
#
loop_
_entity.id
_entity.type
_entity.pdbx_description
1 polymer ?
#
loop_
_entity_poly.entity_id
_entity_poly.type
_entity_poly.pdbx_seq_one_letter_code
_entity_poly.pdbx_strand_id
1 'polypeptide(L)'
;ATWRGHVDATEAMRGAENYLAQAGAFHCPYLLNDNVALHGSWFDSVEWLQRAWLPQAVQLGLRYVAHVVQADTHTDILTLSFPTTLVGLIELQLFHQVHEAEEWLRSCQQR
;
A
#
# COMPACT_ATOMS: atom_id res chain seq x y z
N ALA A 1 -2.21 -6.33 -4.09
CA ALA A 1 -0.89 -6.97 -3.88
C ALA A 1 -1.00 -7.85 -2.64
N THR A 2 -0.38 -9.02 -2.65
CA THR A 2 -0.36 -9.93 -1.50
C THR A 2 1.08 -10.33 -1.24
N TRP A 3 1.55 -10.07 -0.03
CA TRP A 3 2.92 -10.34 0.40
C TRP A 3 2.94 -11.50 1.39
N ARG A 4 3.92 -12.40 1.24
CA ARG A 4 3.98 -13.64 2.01
C ARG A 4 5.41 -14.02 2.32
N GLY A 5 5.62 -14.61 3.49
CA GLY A 5 6.93 -15.10 3.93
C GLY A 5 7.83 -13.98 4.43
N HIS A 6 9.12 -14.27 4.56
CA HIS A 6 10.11 -13.30 4.99
C HIS A 6 10.48 -12.37 3.82
N VAL A 7 10.28 -11.07 3.98
CA VAL A 7 10.63 -10.06 2.99
C VAL A 7 11.45 -8.98 3.67
N ASP A 8 12.64 -8.73 3.15
CA ASP A 8 13.47 -7.61 3.59
C ASP A 8 13.11 -6.29 2.87
N ALA A 9 13.71 -5.19 3.30
CA ALA A 9 13.46 -3.88 2.71
C ALA A 9 13.81 -3.81 1.21
N THR A 10 14.85 -4.51 0.77
CA THR A 10 15.29 -4.52 -0.64
C THR A 10 14.28 -5.26 -1.50
N GLU A 11 13.81 -6.41 -1.03
CA GLU A 11 12.78 -7.21 -1.69
C GLU A 11 11.44 -6.47 -1.75
N ALA A 12 11.06 -5.78 -0.67
CA ALA A 12 9.86 -4.94 -0.62
C ALA A 12 9.92 -3.79 -1.65
N MET A 13 11.03 -3.05 -1.71
CA MET A 13 11.23 -1.99 -2.70
C MET A 13 11.13 -2.53 -4.13
N ARG A 14 11.82 -3.63 -4.42
CA ARG A 14 11.80 -4.26 -5.75
C ARG A 14 10.41 -4.74 -6.15
N GLY A 15 9.67 -5.35 -5.23
CA GLY A 15 8.30 -5.79 -5.49
C GLY A 15 7.35 -4.60 -5.73
N ALA A 16 7.53 -3.51 -4.99
CA ALA A 16 6.75 -2.29 -5.17
C ALA A 16 7.03 -1.61 -6.52
N GLU A 17 8.29 -1.53 -6.95
CA GLU A 17 8.68 -1.05 -8.29
C GLU A 17 8.08 -1.93 -9.40
N ASN A 18 8.21 -3.25 -9.25
CA ASN A 18 7.65 -4.22 -10.20
C ASN A 18 6.12 -4.09 -10.32
N TYR A 19 5.43 -3.75 -9.23
CA TYR A 19 4.01 -3.48 -9.26
C TYR A 19 3.68 -2.25 -10.12
N LEU A 20 4.39 -1.13 -9.97
CA LEU A 20 4.16 0.06 -10.81
C LEU A 20 4.49 -0.20 -12.28
N ALA A 21 5.59 -0.90 -12.55
CA ALA A 21 6.00 -1.25 -13.90
C ALA A 21 4.96 -2.11 -14.63
N GLN A 22 4.31 -3.02 -13.91
CA GLN A 22 3.24 -3.87 -14.46
C GLN A 22 1.88 -3.19 -14.48
N ALA A 23 1.58 -2.32 -13.51
CA ALA A 23 0.33 -1.60 -13.44
C ALA A 23 0.17 -0.61 -14.60
N GLY A 24 1.26 -0.02 -15.09
CA GLY A 24 1.19 1.03 -16.10
C GLY A 24 0.28 2.17 -15.63
N ALA A 25 -0.62 2.67 -16.49
CA ALA A 25 -1.72 3.51 -16.01
C ALA A 25 -2.75 2.64 -15.27
N PHE A 26 -3.07 2.99 -14.02
CA PHE A 26 -4.07 2.29 -13.23
C PHE A 26 -5.45 2.40 -13.88
N HIS A 27 -5.90 1.32 -14.53
CA HIS A 27 -7.30 1.15 -14.92
C HIS A 27 -8.22 0.94 -13.70
N CYS A 28 -7.63 0.54 -12.57
CA CYS A 28 -8.29 0.35 -11.29
C CYS A 28 -7.59 1.25 -10.25
N PRO A 29 -8.22 2.34 -9.79
CA PRO A 29 -7.59 3.28 -8.85
C PRO A 29 -7.57 2.76 -7.40
N TYR A 30 -7.77 1.45 -7.20
CA TYR A 30 -7.92 0.80 -5.91
C TYR A 30 -6.82 -0.25 -5.71
N LEU A 31 -6.12 -0.18 -4.59
CA LEU A 31 -5.12 -1.16 -4.17
C LEU A 31 -5.51 -1.74 -2.82
N LEU A 32 -5.72 -3.06 -2.77
CA LEU A 32 -5.66 -3.83 -1.54
C LEU A 32 -4.23 -4.35 -1.36
N ASN A 33 -3.58 -3.96 -0.28
CA ASN A 33 -2.25 -4.43 0.10
C ASN A 33 -2.36 -5.37 1.31
N ASP A 34 -2.32 -6.67 1.06
CA ASP A 34 -2.43 -7.71 2.07
C ASP A 34 -1.04 -8.13 2.57
N ASN A 35 -0.73 -7.79 3.82
CA ASN A 35 0.51 -8.17 4.50
C ASN A 35 0.28 -9.18 5.65
N VAL A 36 -0.90 -9.82 5.75
CA VAL A 36 -1.21 -10.70 6.90
C VAL A 36 -0.20 -11.84 7.08
N ALA A 37 0.28 -12.41 5.98
CA ALA A 37 1.25 -13.50 5.96
C ALA A 37 2.70 -13.03 5.71
N LEU A 38 2.95 -11.73 5.79
CA LEU A 38 4.28 -11.14 5.64
C LEU A 38 5.01 -11.18 6.99
N HIS A 39 6.30 -11.49 6.92
CA HIS A 39 7.20 -11.51 8.07
C HIS A 39 8.47 -10.73 7.72
N GLY A 40 9.14 -10.15 8.72
CA GLY A 40 10.40 -9.44 8.53
C GLY A 40 10.28 -7.92 8.51
N SER A 41 11.44 -7.26 8.46
CA SER A 41 11.61 -5.83 8.75
C SER A 41 11.43 -4.94 7.53
N TRP A 42 10.37 -5.13 6.75
CA TRP A 42 10.12 -4.30 5.56
C TRP A 42 9.83 -2.83 5.91
N PHE A 43 9.58 -2.50 7.20
CA PHE A 43 9.32 -1.14 7.68
C PHE A 43 10.42 -0.13 7.31
N ASP A 44 11.66 -0.57 7.12
CA ASP A 44 12.76 0.30 6.67
C ASP A 44 12.51 0.86 5.25
N SER A 45 11.60 0.26 4.48
CA SER A 45 11.18 0.75 3.16
C SER A 45 10.05 1.80 3.22
N VAL A 46 9.42 2.04 4.38
CA VAL A 46 8.25 2.93 4.51
C VAL A 46 8.58 4.37 4.10
N GLU A 47 9.74 4.89 4.50
CA GLU A 47 10.17 6.24 4.09
C GLU A 47 10.36 6.34 2.57
N TRP A 48 10.96 5.32 1.96
CA TRP A 48 11.13 5.26 0.51
C TRP A 48 9.78 5.16 -0.20
N LEU A 49 8.85 4.33 0.30
CA LEU A 49 7.50 4.21 -0.26
C LEU A 49 6.81 5.58 -0.26
N GLN A 50 6.89 6.31 0.85
CA GLN A 50 6.31 7.64 0.98
C GLN A 50 6.92 8.66 0.00
N ARG A 51 8.26 8.68 -0.14
CA ARG A 51 8.97 9.72 -0.89
C ARG A 51 9.10 9.43 -2.40
N ALA A 52 9.20 8.16 -2.78
CA ALA A 52 9.53 7.76 -4.15
C ALA A 52 8.37 7.02 -4.84
N TRP A 53 7.82 6.00 -4.18
CA TRP A 53 6.82 5.13 -4.80
C TRP A 53 5.44 5.76 -4.88
N LEU A 54 4.97 6.35 -3.77
CA LEU A 54 3.62 6.88 -3.63
C LEU A 54 3.31 8.03 -4.60
N PRO A 55 4.22 9.02 -4.83
CA PRO A 55 3.99 10.03 -5.86
C PRO A 55 3.80 9.44 -7.25
N GLN A 56 4.57 8.41 -7.61
CA GLN A 56 4.45 7.74 -8.91
C GLN A 56 3.13 6.97 -9.01
N ALA A 57 2.76 6.23 -7.96
CA ALA A 57 1.50 5.50 -7.92
C ALA A 57 0.29 6.42 -8.13
N VAL A 58 0.29 7.60 -7.49
CA VAL A 58 -0.75 8.62 -7.66
C VAL A 58 -0.76 9.16 -9.10
N GLN A 59 0.39 9.45 -9.68
CA GLN A 59 0.49 9.91 -11.08
C GLN A 59 -0.05 8.88 -12.07
N LEU A 60 0.13 7.60 -11.78
CA LEU A 60 -0.41 6.51 -12.59
C LEU A 60 -1.92 6.32 -12.38
N GLY A 61 -2.54 6.97 -11.38
CA GLY A 61 -3.99 6.98 -11.16
C GLY A 61 -4.47 6.26 -9.90
N LEU A 62 -3.57 5.83 -9.01
CA LEU A 62 -3.96 5.24 -7.73
C LEU A 62 -4.63 6.30 -6.82
N ARG A 63 -5.77 5.97 -6.24
CA ARG A 63 -6.55 6.87 -5.37
C ARG A 63 -6.92 6.30 -4.02
N TYR A 64 -7.07 4.98 -3.91
CA TYR A 64 -7.51 4.32 -2.68
C TYR A 64 -6.60 3.16 -2.36
N VAL A 65 -6.05 3.15 -1.15
CA VAL A 65 -5.17 2.09 -0.66
C VAL A 65 -5.73 1.54 0.64
N ALA A 66 -6.19 0.28 0.59
CA ALA A 66 -6.53 -0.47 1.78
C ALA A 66 -5.32 -1.32 2.17
N HIS A 67 -4.69 -1.01 3.31
CA HIS A 67 -3.51 -1.70 3.78
C HIS A 67 -3.90 -2.60 4.96
N VAL A 68 -3.76 -3.92 4.78
CA VAL A 68 -3.95 -4.89 5.85
C VAL A 68 -2.60 -5.13 6.50
N VAL A 69 -2.49 -4.77 7.79
CA VAL A 69 -1.22 -4.82 8.54
C VAL A 69 -0.73 -6.25 8.76
N GLN A 70 0.56 -6.41 9.08
CA GLN A 70 1.11 -7.70 9.47
C GLN A 70 0.49 -8.20 10.77
N ALA A 71 0.38 -9.52 10.88
CA ALA A 71 -0.21 -10.18 12.05
C ALA A 71 0.69 -10.16 13.31
N ASP A 72 1.99 -9.89 13.17
CA ASP A 72 2.95 -9.91 14.28
C ASP A 72 3.20 -8.54 14.90
N THR A 73 3.19 -7.48 14.10
CA THR A 73 3.56 -6.12 14.51
C THR A 73 2.39 -5.12 14.47
N HIS A 74 1.30 -5.44 13.75
CA HIS A 74 0.02 -4.71 13.67
C HIS A 74 0.10 -3.20 13.33
N THR A 75 1.28 -2.60 13.16
CA THR A 75 1.46 -1.14 13.15
C THR A 75 2.62 -0.62 12.28
N ASP A 76 3.14 -1.44 11.35
CA ASP A 76 4.38 -1.15 10.59
C ASP A 76 4.36 0.12 9.75
N ILE A 77 3.15 0.59 9.41
CA ILE A 77 2.92 1.70 8.49
C ILE A 77 2.38 2.96 9.19
N LEU A 78 2.27 2.97 10.53
CA LEU A 78 1.74 4.13 11.27
C LEU A 78 2.57 5.42 11.09
N THR A 79 3.81 5.29 10.63
CA THR A 79 4.70 6.42 10.31
C THR A 79 4.47 6.97 8.91
N LEU A 80 3.71 6.28 8.05
CA LEU A 80 3.47 6.69 6.68
C LEU A 80 2.55 7.90 6.68
N SER A 81 3.14 9.06 6.40
CA SER A 81 2.44 10.34 6.33
C SER A 81 2.32 10.76 4.87
N PHE A 82 1.19 11.30 4.48
CA PHE A 82 1.08 11.82 3.13
C PHE A 82 1.84 13.14 3.02
N PRO A 83 2.73 13.30 2.03
CA PRO A 83 3.23 14.62 1.65
C PRO A 83 2.04 15.55 1.41
N THR A 84 2.14 16.82 1.82
CA THR A 84 1.04 17.79 1.67
C THR A 84 0.54 17.91 0.24
N THR A 85 1.41 17.67 -0.75
CA THR A 85 1.07 17.67 -2.18
C THR A 85 0.19 16.50 -2.64
N LEU A 86 0.09 15.43 -1.84
CA LEU A 86 -0.72 14.25 -2.14
C LEU A 86 -2.03 14.21 -1.35
N VAL A 87 -2.21 15.14 -0.40
CA VAL A 87 -3.44 15.24 0.40
C VAL A 87 -4.63 15.51 -0.52
N GLY A 88 -5.67 14.67 -0.43
CA GLY A 88 -6.86 14.75 -1.27
C GLY A 88 -6.74 14.11 -2.66
N LEU A 89 -5.55 13.65 -3.05
CA LEU A 89 -5.35 12.87 -4.28
C LEU A 89 -5.42 11.36 -4.02
N ILE A 90 -5.11 10.94 -2.79
CA ILE A 90 -5.08 9.55 -2.38
C ILE A 90 -5.60 9.40 -0.93
N GLU A 91 -6.33 8.33 -0.68
CA GLU A 91 -6.81 7.90 0.63
C GLU A 91 -6.16 6.55 0.98
N LEU A 92 -5.51 6.47 2.16
CA LEU A 92 -5.01 5.22 2.73
C LEU A 92 -5.82 4.93 4.00
N GLN A 93 -6.31 3.70 4.11
CA GLN A 93 -6.85 3.17 5.36
C GLN A 93 -6.16 1.89 5.76
N LEU A 94 -5.99 1.73 7.08
CA LEU A 94 -5.36 0.57 7.70
C LEU A 94 -6.43 -0.37 8.24
N PHE A 95 -6.23 -1.66 8.02
CA PHE A 95 -7.13 -2.72 8.45
C PHE A 95 -6.34 -3.84 9.12
N HIS A 96 -7.00 -4.58 10.01
CA HIS A 96 -6.44 -5.81 10.57
C HIS A 96 -6.94 -7.04 9.82
N GLN A 97 -8.04 -6.93 9.08
CA GLN A 97 -8.63 -8.04 8.34
C GLN A 97 -8.86 -7.67 6.88
N VAL A 98 -8.60 -8.64 6.01
CA VAL A 98 -8.76 -8.47 4.55
C VAL A 98 -10.22 -8.15 4.17
N HIS A 99 -11.20 -8.75 4.85
CA HIS A 99 -12.61 -8.52 4.52
C HIS A 99 -13.04 -7.06 4.76
N GLU A 100 -12.58 -6.43 5.84
CA GLU A 100 -12.86 -5.02 6.15
C GLU A 100 -12.24 -4.09 5.09
N ALA A 101 -11.01 -4.40 4.68
CA ALA A 101 -10.30 -3.67 3.62
C ALA A 101 -11.04 -3.75 2.28
N GLU A 102 -11.54 -4.92 1.91
CA GLU A 102 -12.32 -5.10 0.69
C GLU A 102 -13.66 -4.36 0.73
N GLU A 103 -14.37 -4.44 1.85
CA GLU A 103 -15.65 -3.72 2.04
C GLU A 103 -15.46 -2.22 1.91
N TRP A 104 -14.39 -1.68 2.49
CA TRP A 104 -14.05 -0.27 2.34
C TRP A 104 -13.77 0.10 0.87
N LEU A 105 -12.96 -0.68 0.15
CA LEU A 105 -12.70 -0.43 -1.27
C LEU A 105 -13.98 -0.50 -2.10
N ARG A 106 -14.87 -1.46 -1.82
CA ARG A 106 -16.20 -1.54 -2.45
C ARG A 106 -17.03 -0.29 -2.17
N SER A 107 -16.98 0.24 -0.95
CA SER A 107 -17.66 1.50 -0.62
C SER A 107 -17.09 2.70 -1.40
N CYS A 108 -15.77 2.75 -1.62
CA CYS A 108 -15.13 3.81 -2.41
C CYS A 108 -15.42 3.71 -3.91
N GLN A 109 -15.80 2.53 -4.42
CA GLN A 109 -16.25 2.34 -5.81
C GLN A 109 -17.65 2.89 -6.07
N GLN A 110 -18.44 3.09 -5.02
CA GLN A 110 -19.81 3.57 -5.10
C GLN A 110 -19.92 5.09 -4.88
N ARG A 111 -18.79 5.78 -4.67
CA ARG A 111 -18.70 7.24 -4.55
C ARG A 111 -18.53 7.88 -5.91
#